data_AF-A0A6J5BLE3-F1
#
_entry.id   AF-A0A6J5BLE3-F1
#
_cell.length_a   1.000
_cell.length_b   1.000
_cell.length_c   1.000
_cell.angle_alpha   90.00
_cell.angle_beta   90.00
_cell.angle_gamma   90.00
#
_symmetry.space_group_name_H-M   'P 1'
#
loop_
_entity.id
_entity.type
_entity.pdbx_description
1 polymer ?
#
loop_
_entity_poly.entity_id
_entity_poly.type
_entity_poly.pdbx_seq_one_letter_code
_entity_poly.pdbx_strand_id
1 'polypeptide(L)'
;MRPPKGEGAAAPGIQVDDATVVYRNGHVALRNASFDTPAGTITALVGLNGSGKSTLFKAIMGIVRLARGQVTVLGLPARAALRRKWIAYVPQSEEVDWDFPLLVEDVVMMGRYGHMGWLRRPRPADRQAVDLALTRVGMDALRRRQIGELSGGQRKRVFLARALAQDARVILLDEPFTGVDVTTEDVIIALLGQLRDEGRVILVSTHNLGSVPEFCDRAVLIKREVLAFGPMAQVFTRANLQATFGGMLRHFLLPDTDDQPGRDVGIFSDDERPLVFYGDVATARESRDGHGEADHA
;
A
#
# COMPACT_ATOMS: atom_id res chain seq x y z
N MET A 1 -8.76 -10.36 -24.86
CA MET A 1 -10.01 -9.57 -24.75
C MET A 1 -9.64 -8.27 -24.05
N ARG A 2 -9.71 -7.12 -24.72
CA ARG A 2 -9.44 -5.80 -24.10
C ARG A 2 -10.60 -5.48 -23.15
N PRO A 3 -10.37 -5.00 -21.92
CA PRO A 3 -11.46 -4.50 -21.08
C PRO A 3 -12.10 -3.26 -21.72
N PRO A 4 -13.40 -3.02 -21.46
CA PRO A 4 -14.15 -1.94 -22.09
C PRO A 4 -13.61 -0.57 -21.68
N LYS A 5 -13.41 0.31 -22.67
CA LYS A 5 -13.26 1.75 -22.45
C LYS A 5 -14.67 2.32 -22.24
N GLY A 6 -15.01 2.68 -21.01
CA GLY A 6 -16.28 3.35 -20.70
C GLY A 6 -16.24 4.08 -19.36
N GLU A 7 -16.79 5.29 -19.40
CA GLU A 7 -17.18 6.19 -18.29
C GLU A 7 -16.10 7.16 -17.76
N GLY A 8 -16.45 8.46 -17.84
CA GLY A 8 -15.67 9.68 -17.57
C GLY A 8 -14.23 9.45 -17.11
N ALA A 9 -13.26 9.55 -18.04
CA ALA A 9 -11.88 9.16 -17.79
C ALA A 9 -11.33 9.82 -16.52
N ALA A 10 -11.32 9.05 -15.43
CA ALA A 10 -10.72 9.45 -14.17
C ALA A 10 -9.27 9.86 -14.46
N ALA A 11 -8.80 10.90 -13.77
CA ALA A 11 -7.46 11.44 -14.02
C ALA A 11 -6.41 10.31 -13.92
N PRO A 12 -5.49 10.19 -14.91
CA PRO A 12 -4.59 9.04 -14.99
C PRO A 12 -3.64 9.01 -13.79
N GLY A 13 -3.61 7.90 -13.04
CA GLY A 13 -2.67 7.67 -11.95
C GLY A 13 -1.51 6.78 -12.40
N ILE A 14 -1.53 5.49 -12.02
CA ILE A 14 -0.57 4.48 -12.52
C ILE A 14 -1.27 3.64 -13.60
N GLN A 15 -0.59 3.37 -14.70
CA GLN A 15 -1.04 2.44 -15.73
C GLN A 15 0.10 1.49 -16.07
N VAL A 16 -0.21 0.20 -16.05
CA VAL A 16 0.71 -0.87 -16.40
C VAL A 16 0.07 -1.63 -17.56
N ASP A 17 0.77 -1.67 -18.69
CA ASP A 17 0.30 -2.34 -19.91
C ASP A 17 1.22 -3.51 -20.24
N ASP A 18 0.70 -4.73 -20.18
CA ASP A 18 1.36 -5.96 -20.63
C ASP A 18 2.75 -6.21 -20.01
N ALA A 19 2.95 -5.78 -18.77
CA ALA A 19 4.24 -5.82 -18.10
C ALA A 19 4.70 -7.26 -17.87
N THR A 20 5.85 -7.59 -18.46
CA THR A 20 6.54 -8.87 -18.26
C THR A 20 7.94 -8.61 -17.72
N VAL A 21 8.31 -9.31 -16.65
CA VAL A 21 9.62 -9.19 -16.01
C VAL A 21 10.28 -10.56 -15.93
N VAL A 22 11.47 -10.65 -16.51
CA VAL A 22 12.34 -11.83 -16.46
C VAL A 22 13.66 -11.41 -15.85
N TYR A 23 14.05 -12.03 -14.74
CA TYR A 23 15.34 -11.81 -14.11
C TYR A 23 16.47 -12.45 -14.92
N ARG A 24 17.72 -12.03 -14.66
CA ARG A 24 18.90 -12.51 -15.40
C ARG A 24 19.12 -14.02 -15.31
N ASN A 25 18.62 -14.66 -14.25
CA ASN A 25 18.66 -16.11 -14.06
C ASN A 25 17.58 -16.87 -14.86
N GLY A 26 16.82 -16.19 -15.74
CA GLY A 26 15.72 -16.76 -16.51
C GLY A 26 14.41 -16.89 -15.75
N HIS A 27 14.36 -16.53 -14.46
CA HIS A 27 13.14 -16.60 -13.66
C HIS A 27 12.12 -15.55 -14.12
N VAL A 28 10.95 -16.00 -14.56
CA VAL A 28 9.82 -15.14 -14.94
C VAL A 28 9.05 -14.76 -13.68
N ALA A 29 9.25 -13.53 -13.21
CA ALA A 29 8.64 -13.03 -11.99
C ALA A 29 7.29 -12.35 -12.22
N LEU A 30 7.08 -11.77 -13.40
CA LEU A 30 5.78 -11.23 -13.83
C LEU A 30 5.54 -11.55 -15.31
N ARG A 31 4.30 -11.85 -15.66
CA ARG A 31 3.88 -12.18 -17.02
C ARG A 31 2.60 -11.40 -17.37
N ASN A 32 2.66 -10.63 -18.45
CA ASN A 32 1.52 -9.91 -19.05
C ASN A 32 0.63 -9.18 -18.01
N ALA A 33 1.23 -8.57 -16.99
CA ALA A 33 0.49 -7.86 -15.96
C ALA A 33 -0.06 -6.54 -16.52
N SER A 34 -1.37 -6.36 -16.44
CA SER A 34 -2.05 -5.14 -16.89
C SER A 34 -3.05 -4.67 -15.84
N PHE A 35 -2.97 -3.40 -15.45
CA PHE A 35 -3.94 -2.74 -14.55
C PHE A 35 -3.79 -1.23 -14.59
N ASP A 36 -4.80 -0.53 -14.08
CA ASP A 36 -4.73 0.90 -13.80
C ASP A 36 -5.19 1.25 -12.38
N THR A 37 -4.59 2.32 -11.88
CA THR A 37 -4.95 3.00 -10.63
C THR A 37 -5.16 4.48 -10.96
N PRO A 38 -6.38 5.02 -10.83
CA PRO A 38 -6.64 6.45 -11.02
C PRO A 38 -5.93 7.35 -10.00
N ALA A 39 -5.90 8.66 -10.26
CA ALA A 39 -5.51 9.65 -9.26
C ALA A 39 -6.56 9.78 -8.14
N GLY A 40 -6.11 10.11 -6.93
CA GLY A 40 -6.97 10.25 -5.76
C GLY A 40 -7.57 8.92 -5.28
N THR A 41 -6.83 7.82 -5.42
CA THR A 41 -7.27 6.49 -4.95
C THR A 41 -6.17 5.77 -4.21
N ILE A 42 -6.56 4.94 -3.25
CA ILE A 42 -5.73 3.94 -2.59
C ILE A 42 -6.07 2.58 -3.21
N THR A 43 -5.09 1.99 -3.89
CA THR A 43 -5.21 0.65 -4.47
C THR A 43 -4.40 -0.35 -3.67
N ALA A 44 -5.04 -1.45 -3.26
CA ALA A 44 -4.36 -2.61 -2.71
C ALA A 44 -3.77 -3.48 -3.82
N LEU A 45 -2.50 -3.83 -3.72
CA LEU A 45 -1.84 -4.85 -4.52
C LEU A 45 -1.73 -6.13 -3.68
N VAL A 46 -2.60 -7.08 -3.96
CA VAL A 46 -2.89 -8.21 -3.08
C VAL A 46 -2.44 -9.52 -3.71
N GLY A 47 -1.71 -10.32 -2.95
CA GLY A 47 -1.33 -11.67 -3.36
C GLY A 47 -0.32 -12.28 -2.42
N LEU A 48 -0.02 -13.56 -2.64
CA LEU A 48 0.91 -14.34 -1.81
C LEU A 48 2.34 -13.81 -1.85
N ASN A 49 3.18 -14.28 -0.93
CA ASN A 49 4.62 -14.08 -1.02
C ASN A 49 5.17 -14.74 -2.28
N GLY A 50 6.02 -14.02 -3.01
CA GLY A 50 6.52 -14.45 -4.31
C GLY A 50 5.54 -14.33 -5.48
N SER A 51 4.38 -13.70 -5.30
CA SER A 51 3.42 -13.45 -6.38
C SER A 51 3.85 -12.36 -7.37
N GLY A 52 4.93 -11.64 -7.09
CA GLY A 52 5.47 -10.60 -7.97
C GLY A 52 5.17 -9.16 -7.54
N LYS A 53 4.56 -8.93 -6.36
CA LYS A 53 4.27 -7.57 -5.82
C LYS A 53 5.50 -6.65 -5.83
N SER A 54 6.57 -7.03 -5.12
CA SER A 54 7.80 -6.24 -5.07
C SER A 54 8.51 -6.14 -6.43
N THR A 55 8.36 -7.14 -7.31
CA THR A 55 8.87 -7.07 -8.69
C THR A 55 8.13 -6.00 -9.48
N LEU A 56 6.82 -5.89 -9.31
CA LEU A 56 6.00 -4.88 -9.97
C LEU A 56 6.39 -3.48 -9.49
N PHE A 57 6.59 -3.30 -8.19
CA PHE A 57 7.09 -2.04 -7.63
C PHE A 57 8.46 -1.67 -8.18
N LYS A 58 9.40 -2.62 -8.21
CA LYS A 58 10.73 -2.42 -8.81
C LYS A 58 10.65 -2.06 -10.30
N ALA A 59 9.67 -2.59 -11.03
CA ALA A 59 9.43 -2.24 -12.43
C ALA A 59 8.88 -0.81 -12.57
N ILE A 60 7.92 -0.41 -11.73
CA ILE A 60 7.40 0.98 -11.69
C ILE A 60 8.51 1.97 -11.33
N MET A 61 9.37 1.61 -10.37
CA MET A 61 10.54 2.40 -9.96
C MET A 61 11.68 2.36 -10.99
N GLY A 62 11.55 1.61 -12.09
CA GLY A 62 12.58 1.50 -13.12
C GLY A 62 13.86 0.78 -12.67
N ILE A 63 13.86 0.16 -11.49
CA ILE A 63 14.97 -0.62 -10.93
C ILE A 63 15.14 -1.92 -11.72
N VAL A 64 14.02 -2.54 -12.10
CA VAL A 64 14.00 -3.75 -12.94
C VAL A 64 13.42 -3.38 -14.31
N ARG A 65 14.06 -3.88 -15.38
CA ARG A 65 13.64 -3.64 -16.76
C ARG A 65 12.51 -4.59 -17.15
N LEU A 66 11.49 -4.05 -17.82
CA LEU A 66 10.46 -4.83 -18.49
C LEU A 66 11.03 -5.54 -19.72
N ALA A 67 10.77 -6.83 -19.85
CA ALA A 67 11.02 -7.60 -21.07
C ALA A 67 9.99 -7.27 -22.16
N ARG A 68 8.75 -6.99 -21.75
CA ARG A 68 7.62 -6.57 -22.59
C ARG A 68 6.72 -5.63 -21.79
N GLY A 69 6.01 -4.75 -22.50
CA GLY A 69 5.04 -3.83 -21.92
C GLY A 69 5.64 -2.48 -21.53
N GLN A 70 4.84 -1.67 -20.86
CA GLN A 70 5.21 -0.32 -20.43
C GLN A 70 4.52 0.06 -19.11
N VAL A 71 5.09 1.05 -18.43
CA VAL A 71 4.50 1.66 -17.24
C VAL A 71 4.43 3.17 -17.45
N THR A 72 3.24 3.72 -17.24
CA THR A 72 2.93 5.14 -17.30
C THR A 72 2.46 5.60 -15.92
N VAL A 73 2.93 6.76 -15.49
CA VAL A 73 2.60 7.39 -14.22
C VAL A 73 2.22 8.83 -14.47
N LEU A 74 1.00 9.20 -14.11
CA LEU A 74 0.40 10.52 -14.31
C LEU A 74 0.50 10.98 -15.77
N GLY A 75 0.23 10.06 -16.70
CA GLY A 75 0.32 10.28 -18.15
C GLY A 75 1.74 10.32 -18.73
N LEU A 76 2.79 10.14 -17.92
CA LEU A 76 4.19 10.12 -18.39
C LEU A 76 4.81 8.74 -18.29
N PRO A 77 5.78 8.36 -19.14
CA PRO A 77 6.56 7.15 -18.93
C PRO A 77 7.19 7.15 -17.53
N ALA A 78 7.19 6.00 -16.83
CA ALA A 78 7.64 5.91 -15.43
C ALA A 78 9.00 6.57 -15.17
N ARG A 79 9.97 6.38 -16.08
CA ARG A 79 11.30 7.03 -16.01
C ARG A 79 11.23 8.57 -16.01
N ALA A 80 10.31 9.16 -16.76
CA ALA A 80 10.12 10.60 -16.78
C ALA A 80 9.46 11.11 -15.49
N ALA A 81 8.49 10.36 -14.94
CA ALA A 81 7.89 10.67 -13.65
C ALA A 81 8.91 10.59 -12.49
N LEU A 82 9.79 9.59 -12.50
CA LEU A 82 10.89 9.44 -11.54
C LEU A 82 11.87 10.62 -11.58
N ARG A 83 12.27 11.07 -12.78
CA ARG A 83 13.12 12.27 -12.93
C ARG A 83 12.47 13.54 -12.37
N ARG A 84 11.14 13.60 -12.37
CA ARG A 84 10.36 14.69 -11.76
C ARG A 84 10.09 14.48 -10.26
N LYS A 85 10.60 13.39 -9.67
CA LYS A 85 10.44 13.02 -8.25
C LYS A 85 8.98 12.77 -7.86
N TRP A 86 8.15 12.39 -8.83
CA TRP A 86 6.72 12.20 -8.62
C TRP A 86 6.37 10.88 -7.93
N ILE A 87 7.32 9.98 -7.75
CA ILE A 87 7.11 8.66 -7.15
C ILE A 87 7.97 8.53 -5.89
N ALA A 88 7.34 8.27 -4.75
CA ALA A 88 8.00 7.85 -3.52
C ALA A 88 7.77 6.36 -3.30
N TYR A 89 8.79 5.67 -2.77
CA TYR A 89 8.74 4.24 -2.50
C TYR A 89 9.20 3.96 -1.07
N VAL A 90 8.38 3.21 -0.33
CA VAL A 90 8.69 2.69 0.99
C VAL A 90 8.77 1.16 0.88
N PRO A 91 9.96 0.56 0.98
CA PRO A 91 10.14 -0.89 0.87
C PRO A 91 9.71 -1.63 2.16
N GLN A 92 9.47 -2.94 2.03
CA GLN A 92 9.05 -3.84 3.11
C GLN A 92 10.12 -3.95 4.21
N SER A 93 11.36 -4.22 3.81
CA SER A 93 12.53 -4.23 4.68
C SER A 93 13.54 -3.23 4.16
N GLU A 94 14.08 -2.44 5.07
CA GLU A 94 15.28 -1.67 4.83
C GLU A 94 16.43 -2.48 5.42
N GLU A 95 17.30 -3.01 4.56
CA GLU A 95 18.63 -3.52 4.96
C GLU A 95 19.47 -2.32 5.42
N VAL A 96 19.14 -1.81 6.59
CA VAL A 96 19.76 -0.64 7.21
C VAL A 96 20.42 -1.10 8.48
N ASP A 97 21.67 -0.68 8.63
CA ASP A 97 22.39 -0.75 9.88
C ASP A 97 21.74 0.23 10.87
N TRP A 98 20.93 -0.31 11.77
CA TRP A 98 20.21 0.47 12.78
C TRP A 98 21.11 1.01 13.87
N ASP A 99 22.34 0.50 13.99
CA ASP A 99 23.32 0.95 14.98
C ASP A 99 24.04 2.23 14.52
N PHE A 100 23.84 2.64 13.26
CA PHE A 100 24.36 3.88 12.75
C PHE A 100 23.62 5.09 13.38
N PRO A 101 24.32 6.09 13.93
CA PRO A 101 23.74 7.12 14.80
C PRO A 101 23.01 8.22 14.01
N LEU A 102 22.01 7.85 13.20
CA LEU A 102 21.14 8.78 12.48
C LEU A 102 19.97 9.22 13.34
N LEU A 103 19.71 10.53 13.35
CA LEU A 103 18.51 11.08 13.96
C LEU A 103 17.30 10.87 13.05
N VAL A 104 16.12 10.83 13.67
CA VAL A 104 14.84 10.75 12.94
C VAL A 104 14.71 11.87 11.90
N GLU A 105 15.03 13.11 12.26
CA GLU A 105 14.94 14.24 11.32
C GLU A 105 15.90 14.13 10.14
N ASP A 106 17.08 13.54 10.34
CA ASP A 106 18.05 13.30 9.27
C ASP A 106 17.52 12.29 8.26
N VAL A 107 16.88 11.21 8.75
CA VAL A 107 16.26 10.20 7.88
C VAL A 107 15.13 10.80 7.06
N VAL A 108 14.28 11.64 7.66
CA VAL A 108 13.21 12.33 6.92
C VAL A 108 13.78 13.34 5.93
N MET A 109 14.88 14.04 6.29
CA MET A 109 15.59 14.96 5.40
C MET A 109 16.13 14.28 4.13
N MET A 110 16.45 12.98 4.18
CA MET A 110 16.87 12.24 2.98
C MET A 110 15.79 12.23 1.89
N GLY A 111 14.50 12.32 2.25
CA GLY A 111 13.40 12.48 1.29
C GLY A 111 13.49 13.77 0.48
N ARG A 112 14.22 14.78 0.97
CA ARG A 112 14.45 16.06 0.30
C ARG A 112 15.65 16.08 -0.63
N TYR A 113 16.53 15.07 -0.61
CA TYR A 113 17.77 15.09 -1.39
C TYR A 113 17.56 15.26 -2.89
N GLY A 114 16.46 14.72 -3.44
CA GLY A 114 16.10 14.94 -4.84
C GLY A 114 15.87 16.41 -5.17
N HIS A 115 15.38 17.23 -4.22
CA HIS A 115 15.06 18.65 -4.37
C HIS A 115 16.24 19.59 -4.16
N MET A 116 17.33 19.10 -3.59
CA MET A 116 18.49 19.92 -3.28
C MET A 116 19.38 20.15 -4.52
N GLY A 117 20.14 21.25 -4.48
CA GLY A 117 21.16 21.54 -5.49
C GLY A 117 22.41 20.66 -5.34
N TRP A 118 23.41 20.91 -6.17
CA TRP A 118 24.65 20.12 -6.22
C TRP A 118 25.36 19.94 -4.87
N LEU A 119 25.39 20.98 -4.03
CA LEU A 119 25.99 20.93 -2.68
C LEU A 119 25.15 20.20 -1.63
N ARG A 120 23.95 19.72 -1.98
CA ARG A 120 23.00 19.02 -1.08
C ARG A 120 22.77 19.74 0.26
N ARG A 121 22.78 21.07 0.25
CA ARG A 121 22.52 21.89 1.44
C ARG A 121 21.01 22.09 1.62
N PRO A 122 20.43 21.69 2.76
CA PRO A 122 19.01 21.91 3.05
C PRO A 122 18.67 23.40 3.08
N ARG A 123 17.61 23.78 2.37
CA ARG A 123 17.06 25.16 2.39
C ARG A 123 15.94 25.26 3.44
N PRO A 124 15.48 26.48 3.80
CA PRO A 124 14.35 26.64 4.72
C PRO A 124 13.10 25.84 4.31
N ALA A 125 12.80 25.78 3.00
CA ALA A 125 11.69 24.99 2.47
C ALA A 125 11.86 23.47 2.71
N ASP A 126 13.09 22.95 2.71
CA ASP A 126 13.34 21.53 2.98
C ASP A 126 13.13 21.21 4.45
N ARG A 127 13.58 22.10 5.35
CA ARG A 127 13.35 21.96 6.80
C ARG A 127 11.85 22.03 7.12
N GLN A 128 11.13 22.98 6.53
CA GLN A 128 9.69 23.09 6.69
C GLN A 128 8.94 21.83 6.21
N ALA A 129 9.37 21.25 5.07
CA ALA A 129 8.79 20.01 4.58
C ALA A 129 9.03 18.83 5.53
N VAL A 130 10.23 18.76 6.15
CA VAL A 130 10.56 17.75 7.18
C VAL A 130 9.72 17.95 8.44
N ASP A 131 9.60 19.18 8.93
CA ASP A 131 8.81 19.50 10.13
C ASP A 131 7.33 19.13 9.91
N LEU A 132 6.77 19.47 8.75
CA LEU A 132 5.40 19.09 8.38
C LEU A 132 5.24 17.56 8.30
N ALA A 133 6.17 16.87 7.64
CA ALA A 133 6.12 15.42 7.49
C ALA A 133 6.16 14.71 8.86
N LEU A 134 7.04 15.13 9.76
CA LEU A 134 7.14 14.59 11.13
C LEU A 134 5.88 14.85 11.94
N THR A 135 5.27 16.03 11.80
CA THR A 135 4.01 16.38 12.44
C THR A 135 2.88 15.46 11.96
N ARG A 136 2.76 15.25 10.64
CA ARG A 136 1.70 14.41 10.05
C ARG A 136 1.75 12.96 10.49
N VAL A 137 2.93 12.43 10.83
CA VAL A 137 3.09 11.05 11.35
C VAL A 137 3.16 10.98 12.88
N GLY A 138 3.04 12.12 13.58
CA GLY A 138 3.14 12.20 15.04
C GLY A 138 4.51 11.82 15.60
N MET A 139 5.60 12.21 14.93
CA MET A 139 6.98 11.89 15.31
C MET A 139 7.83 13.11 15.72
N ASP A 140 7.22 14.29 15.86
CA ASP A 140 7.94 15.53 16.20
C ASP A 140 8.73 15.45 17.52
N ALA A 141 8.12 14.90 18.57
CA ALA A 141 8.77 14.72 19.88
C ALA A 141 10.02 13.79 19.82
N LEU A 142 10.10 12.93 18.81
CA LEU A 142 11.19 11.96 18.62
C LEU A 142 12.19 12.41 17.55
N ARG A 143 12.07 13.63 17.01
CA ARG A 143 12.90 14.10 15.87
C ARG A 143 14.41 14.03 16.11
N ARG A 144 14.85 14.20 17.37
CA ARG A 144 16.26 14.14 17.80
C ARG A 144 16.65 12.78 18.42
N ARG A 145 15.75 11.80 18.40
CA ARG A 145 16.03 10.43 18.82
C ARG A 145 16.81 9.72 17.71
N GLN A 146 17.68 8.79 18.07
CA GLN A 146 18.31 7.94 17.05
C GLN A 146 17.27 6.97 16.49
N ILE A 147 17.31 6.72 15.18
CA ILE A 147 16.34 5.84 14.53
C ILE A 147 16.42 4.39 15.05
N GLY A 148 17.60 3.94 15.46
CA GLY A 148 17.82 2.60 16.03
C GLY A 148 17.13 2.37 17.37
N GLU A 149 16.81 3.43 18.12
CA GLU A 149 16.17 3.35 19.43
C GLU A 149 14.63 3.27 19.34
N LEU A 150 14.07 3.39 18.14
CA LEU A 150 12.63 3.41 17.91
C LEU A 150 12.04 1.99 17.83
N SER A 151 10.78 1.87 18.25
CA SER A 151 9.99 0.66 18.00
C SER A 151 9.81 0.40 16.50
N GLY A 152 9.44 -0.83 16.12
CA GLY A 152 9.14 -1.17 14.72
C GLY A 152 8.12 -0.23 14.08
N GLY A 153 6.97 -0.01 14.73
CA GLY A 153 5.92 0.90 14.25
C GLY A 153 6.37 2.37 14.18
N GLN A 154 7.18 2.84 15.13
CA GLN A 154 7.75 4.19 15.07
C GLN A 154 8.70 4.34 13.87
N ARG A 155 9.58 3.35 13.61
CA ARG A 155 10.46 3.37 12.43
C ARG A 155 9.66 3.44 11.14
N LYS A 156 8.58 2.66 11.01
CA LYS A 156 7.71 2.72 9.82
C LYS A 156 7.10 4.11 9.60
N ARG A 157 6.65 4.77 10.68
CA ARG A 157 6.16 6.16 10.61
C ARG A 157 7.24 7.14 10.16
N VAL A 158 8.50 6.96 10.57
CA VAL A 158 9.63 7.77 10.07
C VAL A 158 9.84 7.57 8.57
N PHE A 159 9.76 6.34 8.06
CA PHE A 159 9.89 6.09 6.62
C PHE A 159 8.73 6.64 5.80
N LEU A 160 7.52 6.59 6.35
CA LEU A 160 6.38 7.27 5.75
C LEU A 160 6.60 8.78 5.74
N ALA A 161 7.11 9.38 6.82
CA ALA A 161 7.49 10.79 6.84
C ALA A 161 8.58 11.13 5.80
N ARG A 162 9.57 10.27 5.61
CA ARG A 162 10.58 10.43 4.54
C ARG A 162 9.91 10.49 3.16
N ALA A 163 8.94 9.62 2.89
CA ALA A 163 8.17 9.63 1.65
C ALA A 163 7.29 10.90 1.52
N LEU A 164 6.68 11.36 2.61
CA LEU A 164 5.90 12.60 2.65
C LEU A 164 6.77 13.84 2.38
N ALA A 165 7.95 13.90 2.99
CA ALA A 165 8.90 15.00 2.81
C ALA A 165 9.31 15.12 1.33
N GLN A 166 9.38 14.01 0.59
CA GLN A 166 9.63 14.04 -0.86
C GLN A 166 8.54 14.80 -1.65
N ASP A 167 7.33 14.94 -1.10
CA ASP A 167 6.17 15.56 -1.76
C ASP A 167 5.82 14.88 -3.11
N ALA A 168 5.90 13.54 -3.12
CA ALA A 168 5.61 12.75 -4.31
C ALA A 168 4.10 12.68 -4.59
N ARG A 169 3.72 12.68 -5.86
CA ARG A 169 2.32 12.57 -6.30
C ARG A 169 1.81 11.13 -6.28
N VAL A 170 2.73 10.17 -6.34
CA VAL A 170 2.49 8.74 -6.30
C VAL A 170 3.31 8.13 -5.17
N ILE A 171 2.67 7.30 -4.34
CA ILE A 171 3.27 6.67 -3.17
C ILE A 171 3.11 5.16 -3.31
N LEU A 172 4.23 4.45 -3.32
CA LEU A 172 4.28 2.98 -3.36
C LEU A 172 4.70 2.49 -1.97
N LEU A 173 3.88 1.68 -1.33
CA LEU A 173 4.11 1.17 0.03
C LEU A 173 4.17 -0.36 -0.01
N ASP A 174 5.32 -0.96 0.23
CA ASP A 174 5.48 -2.42 0.23
C ASP A 174 5.30 -2.92 1.67
N GLU A 175 4.15 -3.56 1.94
CA GLU A 175 3.78 -4.10 3.25
C GLU A 175 3.95 -3.12 4.44
N PRO A 176 3.28 -1.95 4.41
CA PRO A 176 3.45 -0.93 5.43
C PRO A 176 2.96 -1.36 6.83
N PHE A 177 2.12 -2.39 6.94
CA PHE A 177 1.48 -2.78 8.21
C PHE A 177 2.12 -3.98 8.92
N THR A 178 2.97 -4.76 8.25
CA THR A 178 3.60 -5.97 8.85
C THR A 178 4.36 -5.66 10.15
N GLY A 179 4.02 -6.33 11.25
CA GLY A 179 4.69 -6.13 12.54
C GLY A 179 4.42 -4.77 13.21
N VAL A 180 3.30 -4.13 12.88
CA VAL A 180 2.81 -2.89 13.50
C VAL A 180 1.60 -3.21 14.38
N ASP A 181 1.48 -2.55 15.52
CA ASP A 181 0.31 -2.68 16.39
C ASP A 181 -0.92 -1.97 15.79
N VAL A 182 -2.12 -2.37 16.22
CA VAL A 182 -3.41 -1.83 15.71
C VAL A 182 -3.46 -0.30 15.80
N THR A 183 -3.00 0.28 16.91
CA THR A 183 -3.05 1.73 17.14
C THR A 183 -2.19 2.49 16.13
N THR A 184 -0.98 1.98 15.88
CA THR A 184 -0.10 2.59 14.87
C THR A 184 -0.63 2.37 13.45
N GLU A 185 -1.27 1.24 13.17
CA GLU A 185 -1.93 0.99 11.89
C GLU A 185 -3.06 1.99 11.61
N ASP A 186 -3.95 2.25 12.58
CA ASP A 186 -5.05 3.22 12.45
C ASP A 186 -4.53 4.63 12.11
N VAL A 187 -3.43 5.05 12.74
CA VAL A 187 -2.76 6.33 12.47
C VAL A 187 -2.23 6.38 11.03
N ILE A 188 -1.63 5.29 10.55
CA ILE A 188 -1.14 5.20 9.17
C ILE A 188 -2.31 5.23 8.19
N ILE A 189 -3.37 4.46 8.43
CA ILE A 189 -4.58 4.42 7.61
C ILE A 189 -5.21 5.81 7.47
N ALA A 190 -5.39 6.52 8.59
CA ALA A 190 -5.92 7.88 8.60
C ALA A 190 -5.07 8.83 7.75
N LEU A 191 -3.75 8.74 7.84
CA LEU A 191 -2.83 9.52 7.02
C LEU A 191 -2.95 9.17 5.53
N LEU A 192 -3.06 7.89 5.16
CA LEU A 192 -3.27 7.48 3.76
C LEU A 192 -4.58 8.05 3.20
N GLY A 193 -5.66 8.03 4.00
CA GLY A 193 -6.93 8.65 3.64
C GLY A 193 -6.80 10.14 3.33
N GLN A 194 -6.12 10.89 4.19
CA GLN A 194 -5.85 12.32 3.93
C GLN A 194 -5.08 12.55 2.63
N LEU A 195 -4.04 11.74 2.36
CA LEU A 195 -3.25 11.86 1.14
C LEU A 195 -4.04 11.51 -0.11
N ARG A 196 -4.94 10.53 -0.04
CA ARG A 196 -5.90 10.23 -1.11
C ARG A 196 -6.79 11.44 -1.39
N ASP A 197 -7.33 12.06 -0.35
CA ASP A 197 -8.23 13.21 -0.47
C ASP A 197 -7.52 14.46 -1.02
N GLU A 198 -6.19 14.56 -0.83
CA GLU A 198 -5.32 15.53 -1.51
C GLU A 198 -5.05 15.21 -3.00
N GLY A 199 -5.58 14.10 -3.50
CA GLY A 199 -5.44 13.66 -4.90
C GLY A 199 -4.19 12.83 -5.19
N ARG A 200 -3.49 12.32 -4.16
CA ARG A 200 -2.33 11.43 -4.36
C ARG A 200 -2.76 10.07 -4.90
N VAL A 201 -1.88 9.43 -5.66
CA VAL A 201 -2.04 8.04 -6.08
C VAL A 201 -1.30 7.14 -5.10
N ILE A 202 -1.99 6.19 -4.45
CA ILE A 202 -1.35 5.31 -3.47
C ILE A 202 -1.53 3.87 -3.91
N LEU A 203 -0.43 3.11 -3.97
CA LEU A 203 -0.43 1.69 -4.24
C LEU A 203 0.21 0.96 -3.06
N VAL A 204 -0.59 0.21 -2.32
CA VAL A 204 -0.18 -0.51 -1.11
C VAL A 204 -0.09 -1.99 -1.41
N SER A 205 1.09 -2.59 -1.28
CA SER A 205 1.22 -4.03 -1.30
C SER A 205 0.86 -4.61 0.07
N THR A 206 0.10 -5.69 0.07
CA THR A 206 -0.20 -6.43 1.31
C THR A 206 -0.53 -7.88 1.00
N HIS A 207 -0.26 -8.74 1.96
CA HIS A 207 -0.79 -10.11 2.02
C HIS A 207 -1.91 -10.25 3.07
N ASN A 208 -1.99 -9.31 4.02
CA ASN A 208 -3.07 -9.24 5.01
C ASN A 208 -4.34 -8.70 4.36
N LEU A 209 -5.36 -9.56 4.29
CA LEU A 209 -6.63 -9.28 3.63
C LEU A 209 -7.64 -8.55 4.53
N GLY A 210 -7.48 -8.66 5.85
CA GLY A 210 -8.47 -8.18 6.82
C GLY A 210 -8.62 -6.65 6.83
N SER A 211 -7.51 -5.91 6.74
CA SER A 211 -7.54 -4.44 6.80
C SER A 211 -7.76 -3.77 5.44
N VAL A 212 -7.61 -4.49 4.32
CA VAL A 212 -7.73 -3.91 2.97
C VAL A 212 -9.08 -3.20 2.74
N PRO A 213 -10.24 -3.77 3.09
CA PRO A 213 -11.53 -3.12 2.90
C PRO A 213 -11.73 -1.83 3.70
N GLU A 214 -10.94 -1.61 4.75
CA GLU A 214 -11.13 -0.46 5.65
C GLU A 214 -10.62 0.84 5.03
N PHE A 215 -9.63 0.78 4.12
CA PHE A 215 -8.95 1.99 3.63
C PHE A 215 -8.63 2.00 2.14
N CYS A 216 -8.85 0.90 1.40
CA CYS A 216 -8.62 0.86 -0.04
C CYS A 216 -9.90 1.11 -0.83
N ASP A 217 -9.82 1.92 -1.88
CA ASP A 217 -10.94 2.14 -2.81
C ASP A 217 -10.95 1.09 -3.93
N ARG A 218 -9.77 0.51 -4.21
CA ARG A 218 -9.51 -0.39 -5.34
C ARG A 218 -8.60 -1.55 -4.94
N ALA A 219 -8.63 -2.61 -5.72
CA ALA A 219 -7.69 -3.73 -5.58
C ALA A 219 -7.13 -4.16 -6.93
N VAL A 220 -5.95 -4.77 -6.87
CA VAL A 220 -5.26 -5.49 -7.93
C VAL A 220 -4.83 -6.82 -7.33
N LEU A 221 -5.41 -7.92 -7.79
CA LEU A 221 -5.06 -9.26 -7.37
C LEU A 221 -3.98 -9.83 -8.28
N ILE A 222 -2.87 -10.27 -7.68
CA ILE A 222 -1.67 -10.68 -8.42
C ILE A 222 -1.18 -12.06 -8.02
N LYS A 223 -0.88 -12.88 -9.03
CA LYS A 223 -0.32 -14.24 -8.92
C LYS A 223 0.64 -14.48 -10.08
N ARG A 224 1.75 -13.74 -10.14
CA ARG A 224 2.68 -13.57 -11.28
C ARG A 224 2.06 -12.91 -12.52
N GLU A 225 0.74 -12.95 -12.64
CA GLU A 225 -0.07 -12.16 -13.56
C GLU A 225 -1.15 -11.42 -12.77
N VAL A 226 -1.76 -10.41 -13.36
CA VAL A 226 -2.92 -9.73 -12.75
C VAL A 226 -4.17 -10.55 -13.06
N LEU A 227 -4.83 -11.05 -12.02
CA LEU A 227 -6.02 -11.88 -12.14
C LEU A 227 -7.29 -11.02 -12.24
N ALA A 228 -7.36 -9.95 -11.43
CA ALA A 228 -8.46 -9.00 -11.41
C ALA A 228 -7.96 -7.65 -10.90
N PHE A 229 -8.53 -6.55 -11.40
CA PHE A 229 -8.26 -5.20 -10.91
C PHE A 229 -9.46 -4.27 -11.13
N GLY A 230 -9.57 -3.22 -10.31
CA GLY A 230 -10.76 -2.35 -10.32
C GLY A 230 -11.24 -1.95 -8.92
N PRO A 231 -12.47 -1.41 -8.81
CA PRO A 231 -13.09 -1.07 -7.54
C PRO A 231 -13.17 -2.26 -6.57
N MET A 232 -13.03 -2.00 -5.28
CA MET A 232 -13.05 -3.05 -4.24
C MET A 232 -14.28 -3.97 -4.35
N ALA A 233 -15.48 -3.39 -4.53
CA ALA A 233 -16.73 -4.15 -4.62
C ALA A 233 -16.78 -5.16 -5.78
N GLN A 234 -15.99 -4.96 -6.84
CA GLN A 234 -15.97 -5.83 -8.01
C GLN A 234 -14.83 -6.85 -7.95
N VAL A 235 -13.71 -6.47 -7.33
CA VAL A 235 -12.47 -7.27 -7.34
C VAL A 235 -12.35 -8.14 -6.11
N PHE A 236 -12.70 -7.61 -4.93
CA PHE A 236 -12.45 -8.23 -3.64
C PHE A 236 -13.57 -9.21 -3.26
N THR A 237 -13.90 -10.10 -4.20
CA THR A 237 -14.93 -11.13 -4.05
C THR A 237 -14.31 -12.44 -3.59
N ARG A 238 -15.13 -13.29 -2.96
CA ARG A 238 -14.72 -14.64 -2.54
C ARG A 238 -14.06 -15.43 -3.65
N ALA A 239 -14.69 -15.48 -4.84
CA ALA A 239 -14.17 -16.25 -5.98
C ALA A 239 -12.78 -15.76 -6.43
N ASN A 240 -12.59 -14.44 -6.51
CA ASN A 240 -11.33 -13.84 -6.93
C ASN A 240 -10.21 -14.06 -5.90
N LEU A 241 -10.52 -13.95 -4.60
CA LEU A 241 -9.56 -14.25 -3.53
C LEU A 241 -9.19 -15.73 -3.52
N GLN A 242 -10.15 -16.64 -3.66
CA GLN A 242 -9.87 -18.08 -3.79
C GLN A 242 -8.96 -18.39 -4.98
N ALA A 243 -9.17 -17.77 -6.13
CA ALA A 243 -8.28 -17.95 -7.29
C ALA A 243 -6.84 -17.44 -7.01
N THR A 244 -6.73 -16.33 -6.28
CA THR A 244 -5.47 -15.66 -5.96
C THR A 244 -4.63 -16.44 -4.94
N PHE A 245 -5.26 -16.86 -3.83
CA PHE A 245 -4.58 -17.50 -2.69
C PHE A 245 -4.67 -19.03 -2.71
N GLY A 246 -5.54 -19.62 -3.54
CA GLY A 246 -5.76 -21.06 -3.60
C GLY A 246 -6.43 -21.60 -2.34
N GLY A 247 -6.18 -22.89 -2.02
CA GLY A 247 -6.73 -23.59 -0.86
C GLY A 247 -6.04 -23.29 0.48
N MET A 248 -5.11 -22.32 0.53
CA MET A 248 -4.47 -21.88 1.77
C MET A 248 -5.41 -21.03 2.64
N LEU A 249 -6.54 -20.59 2.08
CA LEU A 249 -7.60 -19.93 2.82
C LEU A 249 -8.41 -20.99 3.58
N ARG A 250 -8.34 -20.96 4.91
CA ARG A 250 -9.20 -21.81 5.76
C ARG A 250 -10.62 -21.28 5.73
N HIS A 251 -11.49 -21.93 4.97
CA HIS A 251 -12.92 -21.61 4.93
C HIS A 251 -13.62 -22.31 6.09
N PHE A 252 -14.14 -21.52 7.04
CA PHE A 252 -15.05 -22.03 8.06
C PHE A 252 -16.47 -21.73 7.62
N LEU A 253 -17.23 -22.78 7.29
CA LEU A 253 -18.69 -22.72 7.22
C LEU A 253 -19.20 -22.78 8.66
N LEU A 254 -19.71 -21.67 9.18
CA LEU A 254 -20.45 -21.72 10.44
C LEU A 254 -21.83 -22.33 10.14
N PRO A 255 -22.23 -23.41 10.82
CA PRO A 255 -23.54 -24.00 10.63
C PRO A 255 -24.64 -23.00 11.03
N ASP A 256 -25.74 -23.02 10.27
CA ASP A 256 -26.93 -22.22 10.54
C ASP A 256 -27.35 -22.36 12.01
N THR A 257 -27.57 -21.22 12.67
CA THR A 257 -28.35 -21.18 13.91
C THR A 257 -29.79 -20.87 13.52
N ASP A 258 -30.74 -21.60 14.11
CA ASP A 258 -32.16 -21.71 13.71
C ASP A 258 -32.95 -20.38 13.57
N ASP A 259 -32.36 -19.22 13.87
CA ASP A 259 -33.07 -17.94 13.98
C ASP A 259 -32.93 -16.99 12.78
N GLN A 260 -32.06 -17.22 11.78
CA GLN A 260 -32.05 -16.44 10.51
C GLN A 260 -31.59 -17.29 9.30
N PRO A 261 -32.48 -17.62 8.34
CA PRO A 261 -32.12 -18.45 7.20
C PRO A 261 -31.26 -17.69 6.18
N GLY A 262 -30.09 -18.25 5.82
CA GLY A 262 -29.43 -17.99 4.53
C GLY A 262 -28.18 -17.11 4.51
N ARG A 263 -27.39 -17.01 5.59
CA ARG A 263 -26.09 -16.30 5.56
C ARG A 263 -24.92 -17.27 5.55
N ASP A 264 -24.40 -17.54 4.35
CA ASP A 264 -23.06 -18.13 4.19
C ASP A 264 -22.03 -17.18 4.80
N VAL A 265 -21.52 -17.50 6.00
CA VAL A 265 -20.40 -16.78 6.61
C VAL A 265 -19.10 -17.45 6.18
N GLY A 266 -18.23 -16.71 5.52
CA GLY A 266 -16.90 -17.18 5.12
C GLY A 266 -15.82 -16.45 5.89
N ILE A 267 -15.05 -17.15 6.72
CA ILE A 267 -13.87 -16.57 7.37
C ILE A 267 -12.63 -16.87 6.52
N PHE A 268 -11.79 -15.86 6.30
CA PHE A 268 -10.54 -15.92 5.54
C PHE A 268 -9.42 -15.36 6.42
N SER A 269 -8.67 -16.23 7.08
CA SER A 269 -7.55 -15.79 7.93
C SER A 269 -6.22 -16.11 7.26
N ASP A 270 -5.37 -15.10 7.15
CA ASP A 270 -3.92 -15.30 7.30
C ASP A 270 -3.62 -15.29 8.81
N ASP A 271 -2.47 -15.78 9.28
CA ASP A 271 -2.13 -15.91 10.71
C ASP A 271 -2.14 -14.56 11.49
N GLU A 272 -2.44 -13.45 10.82
CA GLU A 272 -2.56 -12.11 11.39
C GLU A 272 -4.01 -11.67 11.69
N ARG A 273 -4.90 -11.63 10.68
CA ARG A 273 -6.29 -11.14 10.84
C ARG A 273 -7.31 -11.89 9.96
N PRO A 274 -8.46 -12.29 10.52
CA PRO A 274 -9.54 -12.88 9.75
C PRO A 274 -10.33 -11.80 8.99
N LEU A 275 -10.44 -11.96 7.68
CA LEU A 275 -11.41 -11.30 6.84
C LEU A 275 -12.71 -12.11 6.85
N VAL A 276 -13.83 -11.47 7.18
CA VAL A 276 -15.14 -12.12 7.25
C VAL A 276 -15.99 -11.69 6.06
N PHE A 277 -16.62 -12.68 5.43
CA PHE A 277 -17.62 -12.50 4.38
C PHE A 277 -18.99 -12.87 4.90
N TYR A 278 -19.98 -12.07 4.55
CA TYR A 278 -21.40 -12.43 4.65
C TYR A 278 -21.93 -12.54 3.21
N GLY A 279 -22.16 -13.76 2.73
CA GLY A 279 -22.38 -14.03 1.31
C GLY A 279 -21.10 -13.78 0.48
N ASP A 280 -21.20 -12.96 -0.58
CA ASP A 280 -20.08 -12.59 -1.45
C ASP A 280 -19.39 -11.26 -1.07
N VAL A 281 -19.90 -10.57 -0.04
CA VAL A 281 -19.41 -9.25 0.37
C VAL A 281 -18.42 -9.37 1.53
N ALA A 282 -17.22 -8.85 1.32
CA ALA A 282 -16.24 -8.63 2.38
C ALA A 282 -16.71 -7.48 3.27
N THR A 283 -16.85 -7.72 4.58
CA THR A 283 -17.20 -6.66 5.53
C THR A 283 -15.96 -6.10 6.21
N ALA A 284 -15.79 -4.78 6.15
CA ALA A 284 -14.93 -4.04 7.06
C ALA A 284 -15.51 -4.10 8.48
N ARG A 285 -14.68 -3.91 9.49
CA ARG A 285 -15.08 -3.89 10.90
C ARG A 285 -16.23 -2.91 11.14
N GLU A 286 -17.29 -3.33 11.85
CA GLU A 286 -18.20 -2.39 12.50
C GLU A 286 -17.41 -1.67 13.61
N SER A 287 -17.34 -0.34 13.53
CA SER A 287 -16.81 0.49 14.60
C SER A 287 -17.52 0.12 15.90
N ARG A 288 -16.76 -0.19 16.95
CA ARG A 288 -17.30 -0.33 18.31
C ARG A 288 -17.69 1.05 18.83
N ASP A 289 -18.72 1.66 18.24
CA ASP A 289 -19.41 2.81 18.80
C ASP A 289 -20.80 2.33 19.20
N GLY A 290 -20.94 1.93 20.47
CA GLY A 290 -22.23 1.59 21.03
C GLY A 290 -22.17 0.63 22.21
N HIS A 291 -22.34 1.20 23.41
CA HIS A 291 -22.88 0.61 24.64
C HIS A 291 -21.90 0.07 25.68
N GLY A 292 -21.81 0.87 26.75
CA GLY A 292 -21.27 0.51 28.06
C GLY A 292 -21.46 1.63 29.10
N GLU A 293 -22.52 2.44 29.00
CA GLU A 293 -23.00 3.23 30.13
C GLU A 293 -24.10 2.39 30.79
N ALA A 294 -23.74 1.73 31.88
CA ALA A 294 -24.65 1.16 32.86
C ALA A 294 -23.90 1.00 34.19
N ASP A 295 -24.03 2.05 35.01
CA ASP A 295 -24.55 1.94 36.37
C ASP A 295 -24.01 0.82 37.25
N HIS A 296 -23.13 1.15 38.20
CA HIS A 296 -23.17 0.57 39.54
C HIS A 296 -22.66 1.58 40.57
N ALA A 297 -23.51 1.74 41.58
CA ALA A 297 -23.40 2.57 42.78
C ALA A 297 -22.18 2.28 43.65
#